data_AF-A0A560UUJ1-F1
#
_entry.id   AF-A0A560UUJ1-F1
#
_cell.length_a   1.000
_cell.length_b   1.000
_cell.length_c   1.000
_cell.angle_alpha   90.00
_cell.angle_beta   90.00
_cell.angle_gamma   90.00
#
_symmetry.space_group_name_H-M   'P 1'
#
loop_
_entity.id
_entity.type
_entity.pdbx_description
1 polymer ?
#
loop_
_entity_poly.entity_id
_entity_poly.type
_entity_poly.pdbx_seq_one_letter_code
_entity_poly.pdbx_strand_id
1 'polypeptide(L)' 'MCRRADLSVEKTIALKGFKEGVDGEFLIEAVEHTFASRGWITVVTLNGGNKGKAKVGHKKKSGKKIDLVVPAPT' A
#
# COMPACT_ATOMS: atom_id res chain seq x y z
N MET A 1 -11.78 -24.58 15.02
CA MET A 1 -11.45 -23.44 14.14
C MET A 1 -10.03 -23.63 13.65
N CYS A 2 -9.82 -23.83 12.35
CA CYS A 2 -8.50 -24.03 11.76
C CYS A 2 -7.84 -22.68 11.46
N ARG A 3 -6.53 -22.57 11.65
CA ARG A 3 -5.76 -21.35 11.38
C ARG A 3 -5.36 -21.30 9.90
N ARG A 4 -5.29 -20.09 9.33
CA ARG A 4 -4.59 -19.85 8.05
C ARG A 4 -3.08 -20.00 8.23
N ALA A 5 -2.50 -20.97 7.54
CA ALA A 5 -1.05 -21.24 7.54
C ALA A 5 -0.37 -20.86 6.21
N ASP A 6 -1.10 -20.22 5.29
CA ASP A 6 -0.65 -19.80 3.96
C ASP A 6 0.16 -18.48 3.96
N LEU A 7 0.40 -17.91 5.13
CA LEU A 7 1.12 -16.65 5.35
C LEU A 7 2.54 -16.93 5.84
N SER A 8 3.52 -16.35 5.16
CA SER A 8 4.94 -16.50 5.45
C SER A 8 5.66 -15.19 5.14
N VAL A 9 6.81 -14.96 5.81
CA VAL A 9 7.74 -13.88 5.45
C VAL A 9 8.19 -14.05 4.00
N GLU A 10 8.58 -12.94 3.36
CA GLU A 10 9.01 -12.88 1.94
C GLU A 10 7.90 -13.07 0.90
N LYS A 11 6.68 -13.39 1.32
CA LYS A 11 5.53 -13.48 0.43
C LYS A 11 4.92 -12.09 0.20
N THR A 12 4.59 -11.80 -1.05
CA THR A 12 3.86 -10.59 -1.42
C THR A 12 2.36 -10.82 -1.34
N ILE A 13 1.64 -9.90 -0.71
CA ILE A 13 0.17 -9.89 -0.68
C ILE A 13 -0.38 -8.64 -1.36
N ALA A 14 -1.51 -8.80 -2.05
CA ALA A 14 -2.24 -7.69 -2.65
C ALA A 14 -3.38 -7.26 -1.72
N LEU A 15 -3.33 -6.02 -1.24
CA LEU A 15 -4.42 -5.38 -0.52
C LEU A 15 -5.36 -4.70 -1.53
N LYS A 16 -6.66 -4.99 -1.42
CA LYS A 16 -7.71 -4.44 -2.29
C LYS A 16 -8.95 -4.09 -1.48
N GLY A 17 -9.59 -2.97 -1.82
CA GLY A 17 -10.85 -2.53 -1.19
C GLY A 17 -10.63 -1.60 0.00
N PHE A 18 -9.42 -1.05 0.15
CA PHE A 18 -9.13 0.03 1.09
C PHE A 18 -9.26 1.40 0.41
N LYS A 19 -8.81 2.45 1.10
CA LYS A 19 -8.82 3.81 0.56
C LYS A 19 -7.88 3.92 -0.65
N GLU A 20 -8.23 4.83 -1.56
CA GLU A 20 -7.44 5.13 -2.75
C GLU A 20 -5.97 5.44 -2.39
N GLY A 21 -5.06 4.66 -2.99
CA GLY A 21 -3.62 4.74 -2.80
C GLY A 21 -3.06 3.88 -1.65
N VAL A 22 -3.90 3.26 -0.83
CA VAL A 22 -3.51 2.21 0.14
C VAL A 22 -3.49 0.83 -0.52
N ASP A 23 -4.41 0.59 -1.46
CA ASP A 23 -4.45 -0.63 -2.26
C ASP A 23 -3.12 -0.82 -3.02
N GLY A 24 -2.59 -2.05 -3.00
CA GLY A 24 -1.29 -2.35 -3.59
C GLY A 24 -0.68 -3.65 -3.11
N GLU A 25 0.53 -3.91 -3.59
CA GLU A 25 1.33 -5.08 -3.23
C GLU A 25 2.30 -4.74 -2.11
N PHE A 26 2.31 -5.57 -1.07
CA PHE A 26 3.15 -5.43 0.11
C PHE A 26 3.88 -6.72 0.40
N LEU A 27 5.15 -6.61 0.78
CA LEU A 27 5.93 -7.76 1.21
C LEU A 27 5.75 -7.96 2.71
N ILE A 28 5.48 -9.20 3.11
CA ILE A 28 5.36 -9.56 4.52
C ILE A 28 6.75 -9.59 5.15
N GLU A 29 6.92 -8.79 6.21
CA GLU A 29 8.16 -8.68 6.98
C GLU A 29 8.15 -9.61 8.20
N ALA A 30 7.01 -9.75 8.87
CA ALA A 30 6.87 -10.68 9.99
C ALA A 30 5.46 -11.26 10.04
N VAL A 31 5.36 -12.49 10.54
CA VAL A 31 4.08 -13.14 10.82
C VAL A 31 4.13 -13.74 12.23
N GLU A 32 3.28 -13.24 13.10
CA GLU A 32 3.15 -13.71 14.47
C GLU A 32 1.82 -14.44 14.64
N HIS A 33 1.89 -15.57 15.34
CA HIS A 33 0.74 -16.43 15.55
C HIS A 33 0.56 -16.70 17.03
N THR A 34 -0.48 -16.12 17.61
CA THR A 34 -0.78 -16.27 19.03
C THR A 34 -2.04 -17.11 19.18
N PHE A 35 -1.95 -18.20 19.93
CA PHE A 35 -3.12 -18.94 20.35
C PHE A 35 -3.64 -18.33 21.65
N ALA A 36 -4.80 -17.68 21.58
CA ALA A 36 -5.51 -17.17 22.75
C ALA A 36 -6.68 -18.09 23.09
N SER A 37 -7.17 -18.01 24.31
CA SER A 37 -8.11 -18.93 24.98
C SER A 37 -9.33 -19.41 24.19
N ARG A 38 -9.73 -18.76 23.08
CA ARG A 38 -10.81 -19.24 22.19
C ARG A 38 -10.48 -19.17 20.69
N GLY A 39 -9.24 -18.91 20.29
CA GLY A 39 -8.90 -18.80 18.87
C GLY A 39 -7.46 -18.43 18.54
N TRP A 40 -7.17 -18.37 17.25
CA TRP A 40 -5.87 -17.96 16.71
C TRP A 40 -5.91 -16.51 16.29
N ILE A 41 -4.94 -15.73 16.75
CA ILE A 41 -4.65 -14.38 16.29
C ILE A 41 -3.43 -14.49 15.37
N THR A 42 -3.55 -13.96 14.16
CA THR A 42 -2.44 -13.86 13.20
C THR A 42 -2.16 -12.39 12.94
N VAL A 43 -1.01 -11.91 13.39
CA VAL A 43 -0.54 -10.55 13.14
C VAL A 43 0.45 -10.61 12.01
N VAL A 44 0.20 -9.85 10.94
CA VAL A 44 1.07 -9.76 9.77
C VAL A 44 1.61 -8.35 9.70
N THR A 45 2.93 -8.23 9.87
CA THR A 45 3.63 -6.96 9.71
C THR A 45 4.09 -6.86 8.26
N LEU A 46 3.67 -5.77 7.60
CA LEU A 46 3.96 -5.52 6.19
C LEU A 46 5.02 -4.44 6.07
N ASN A 47 5.90 -4.60 5.08
CA ASN A 47 6.86 -3.55 4.75
C ASN A 47 6.14 -2.31 4.24
N GLY A 48 6.80 -1.15 4.30
CA GLY A 48 6.27 0.14 3.85
C GLY A 48 5.98 0.25 2.35
N GLY A 49 6.06 -0.86 1.59
CA GLY A 49 5.70 -1.03 0.18
C GLY A 49 6.10 0.10 -0.76
N ASN A 50 6.99 -0.15 -1.72
CA ASN A 50 7.46 0.86 -2.68
C ASN A 50 6.32 1.58 -3.47
N LYS A 51 5.12 0.98 -3.50
CA LYS A 51 3.90 1.55 -4.10
C LYS A 51 2.84 2.03 -3.10
N GLY A 52 2.86 1.57 -1.85
CA GLY A 52 1.71 1.61 -0.93
C GLY A 52 1.68 2.77 0.08
N LYS A 53 2.80 3.49 0.30
CA LYS A 53 2.81 4.73 1.11
C LYS A 53 2.98 6.00 0.28
N ALA A 54 3.77 5.93 -0.81
CA ALA A 54 4.16 7.11 -1.58
C ALA A 54 3.01 7.76 -2.40
N LYS A 55 1.87 7.08 -2.56
CA LYS A 55 0.76 7.56 -3.41
C LYS A 55 -0.59 7.66 -2.69
N VAL A 56 -0.66 7.31 -1.40
CA VAL A 56 -1.89 7.39 -0.60
C VAL A 56 -2.36 8.83 -0.55
N GLY A 57 -3.50 9.13 -1.17
CA GLY A 57 -4.11 10.46 -1.16
C GLY A 57 -3.45 11.51 -2.07
N HIS A 58 -2.49 11.16 -2.92
CA HIS A 58 -1.91 12.09 -3.89
C HIS A 58 -2.56 11.93 -5.28
N LYS A 59 -3.56 12.78 -5.55
CA LYS A 59 -4.05 12.98 -6.92
C LYS A 59 -2.97 13.66 -7.75
N LYS A 60 -2.64 13.08 -8.91
CA LYS A 60 -1.72 13.67 -9.89
C LYS A 60 -2.27 15.06 -10.27
N LYS A 61 -1.57 16.14 -9.91
CA LYS A 61 -1.95 17.49 -10.36
C LYS A 61 -1.85 17.49 -11.88
N SER A 62 -2.98 17.66 -12.56
CA SER A 62 -3.02 17.96 -13.99
C SER A 62 -2.09 19.15 -14.25
N GLY A 63 -1.07 18.95 -15.08
CA GLY A 63 -0.12 19.99 -15.43
C GLY A 63 -0.87 21.16 -16.05
N LYS A 64 -0.85 22.31 -15.37
CA LYS A 64 -1.44 23.54 -15.90
C LYS A 64 -0.61 23.93 -17.12
N LYS A 65 -1.15 23.77 -18.32
CA LYS A 65 -0.51 24.21 -19.56
C LYS A 65 -0.40 25.73 -19.49
N ILE A 66 0.83 26.23 -19.36
CA ILE A 66 1.12 27.66 -19.30
C ILE A 66 1.44 28.07 -20.73
N ASP A 67 0.46 28.66 -21.42
CA ASP A 67 0.69 29.28 -22.73
C ASP A 67 1.33 30.66 -22.49
N LEU A 68 2.65 30.67 -22.32
CA LEU A 68 3.42 31.91 -22.23
C LEU A 68 3.61 32.47 -23.65
N VAL A 69 2.70 33.35 -24.08
CA VAL A 69 2.92 34.21 -25.25
C VAL A 69 3.88 35.32 -24.85
N VAL A 70 5.11 35.26 -25.36
CA VAL A 70 6.09 36.35 -25.22
C VAL A 70 5.88 37.33 -26.38
N PRO A 71 5.44 38.58 -26.14
CA PRO A 71 5.36 39.58 -27.21
C PRO A 71 6.76 40.08 -27.59
N ALA A 72 6.99 40.28 -28.89
CA ALA A 72 8.27 40.72 -29.44
C ALA A 72 8.58 42.19 -29.04
N PRO A 73 9.85 42.54 -28.78
CA PRO A 73 10.24 43.90 -28.45
C PRO A 73 10.11 44.83 -29.67
N THR A 74 9.44 45.98 -29.47
CA THR A 74 9.40 47.13 -30.39
C THR A 74 10.66 47.97 -30.32
#